data_AF-H2G1T9-F1
#
_entry.id   AF-H2G1T9-F1
#
_cell.length_a   1.000
_cell.length_b   1.000
_cell.length_c   1.000
_cell.angle_alpha   90.00
_cell.angle_beta   90.00
_cell.angle_gamma   90.00
#
_symmetry.space_group_name_H-M   'P 1'
#
loop_
_entity.id
_entity.type
_entity.pdbx_description
1 polymer ?
#
loop_
_entity_poly.entity_id
_entity_poly.type
_entity_poly.pdbx_seq_one_letter_code
_entity_poly.pdbx_strand_id
1 'polypeptide(L)' 'MTRLFLLPLLLALLWFLFLQYNRIPVKQGAKGFYWIIGLGWGLAGFLSLMMVLTR' A
#
# COMPACT_ATOMS: atom_id res chain seq x y z
N MET A 1 -2.65 -19.90 2.52
CA MET A 1 -3.41 -18.85 1.79
C MET A 1 -3.30 -17.47 2.46
N THR A 2 -2.16 -17.09 3.04
CA THR A 2 -2.02 -15.87 3.88
C THR A 2 -0.85 -14.95 3.49
N ARG A 3 -0.20 -15.19 2.34
CA ARG A 3 1.02 -14.47 1.96
C ARG A 3 0.78 -13.08 1.34
N LEU A 4 -0.41 -12.82 0.81
CA LEU A 4 -0.72 -11.54 0.14
C LEU A 4 -0.90 -10.37 1.11
N PHE A 5 -1.27 -10.63 2.37
CA PHE A 5 -1.41 -9.60 3.40
C PHE A 5 -0.07 -9.11 3.96
N LEU A 6 0.98 -9.93 3.83
CA LEU A 6 2.33 -9.58 4.26
C LEU A 6 2.97 -8.54 3.34
N LEU A 7 2.57 -8.46 2.07
CA LEU A 7 3.14 -7.51 1.11
C LEU A 7 2.93 -6.04 1.51
N PRO A 8 1.70 -5.57 1.80
CA PRO A 8 1.48 -4.20 2.25
C PRO A 8 2.09 -3.94 3.62
N LEU A 9 2.16 -4.95 4.48
CA LEU A 9 2.83 -4.85 5.79
C LEU A 9 4.34 -4.63 5.61
N LEU A 10 5.00 -5.39 4.73
CA LEU A 10 6.43 -5.24 4.44
C LEU A 10 6.74 -3.87 3.84
N LEU A 11 5.92 -3.41 2.88
CA LEU A 11 6.03 -2.09 2.26
C LEU A 11 5.85 -0.96 3.28
N ALA A 12 4.86 -1.09 4.18
CA ALA A 12 4.63 -0.14 5.26
C ALA A 12 5.82 -0.09 6.24
N LEU A 13 6.41 -1.25 6.56
CA LEU A 13 7.58 -1.35 7.43
C LEU A 13 8.83 -0.72 6.78
N LEU A 14 9.03 -0.95 5.48
CA LEU A 14 10.09 -0.30 4.68
C LEU A 14 9.92 1.22 4.65
N TRP A 15 8.70 1.71 4.46
CA TRP A 15 8.39 3.14 4.48
C TRP A 15 8.59 3.76 5.86
N PHE A 16 8.23 3.05 6.92
CA PHE A 16 8.48 3.47 8.29
C PHE A 16 9.98 3.59 8.60
N LEU A 17 10.77 2.59 8.22
CA LEU A 17 12.24 2.62 8.35
C LEU A 17 12.84 3.78 7.56
N PHE A 18 12.35 4.05 6.36
CA PHE A 18 12.79 5.19 5.55
C PHE A 18 12.51 6.54 6.24
N LEU A 19 11.31 6.72 6.80
CA LEU A 19 10.96 7.93 7.54
C LEU A 19 11.85 8.09 8.78
N GLN A 20 12.11 7.00 9.48
CA GLN A 20 12.92 7.00 10.70
C GLN A 20 14.39 7.31 10.40
N TYR A 21 14.94 6.72 9.32
CA TYR A 21 16.30 6.99 8.85
C TYR A 21 16.50 8.46 8.46
N ASN A 22 15.52 9.05 7.77
CA ASN A 22 15.57 10.46 7.36
C ASN A 22 15.10 11.43 8.47
N ARG A 23 14.77 10.94 9.68
CA ARG A 23 14.15 11.70 10.77
C ARG A 23 12.91 12.51 10.36
N ILE A 24 12.18 12.02 9.36
CA ILE A 24 10.95 12.65 8.91
C ILE A 24 9.84 12.24 9.88
N PRO A 25 9.09 13.19 10.46
CA PRO A 25 7.99 12.85 11.35
C PRO A 25 6.94 12.03 10.59
N VAL A 26 6.46 10.95 11.24
CA VAL A 26 5.47 10.02 10.65
C VAL A 26 4.23 10.73 10.14
N LYS A 27 3.81 11.83 10.79
CA LYS A 27 2.71 12.69 10.34
C LYS A 27 2.92 13.27 8.94
N GLN A 28 4.15 13.62 8.58
CA GLN A 28 4.51 14.11 7.24
C GLN A 28 4.62 12.96 6.24
N GLY A 29 5.12 11.81 6.68
CA GLY A 29 5.24 10.58 5.89
C GLY A 29 3.94 9.81 5.66
N ALA A 30 2.84 10.21 6.31
CA ALA A 30 1.55 9.52 6.25
C ALA A 30 1.05 9.32 4.82
N LYS A 31 1.32 10.27 3.93
CA LYS A 31 0.95 10.20 2.51
C LYS A 31 1.47 8.94 1.82
N GLY A 32 2.67 8.46 2.16
CA GLY A 32 3.23 7.24 1.58
C GLY A 32 2.49 5.98 2.00
N PHE A 33 2.00 5.91 3.24
CA PHE A 33 1.13 4.81 3.68
C PHE A 33 -0.19 4.79 2.91
N TYR A 34 -0.80 5.96 2.67
CA TYR A 34 -1.98 6.06 1.80
C TYR A 34 -1.71 5.59 0.37
N TRP A 35 -0.52 5.86 -0.18
CA TRP A 35 -0.12 5.35 -1.49
C TRP A 35 0.03 3.83 -1.50
N ILE A 36 0.63 3.23 -0.46
CA ILE A 36 0.78 1.77 -0.34
C ILE A 36 -0.60 1.08 -0.28
N ILE A 37 -1.52 1.62 0.51
CA ILE A 37 -2.89 1.11 0.63
C ILE A 37 -3.68 1.35 -0.67
N GLY A 38 -3.55 2.55 -1.24
CA GLY A 38 -4.24 2.99 -2.45
C GLY A 38 -3.81 2.22 -3.69
N LEU A 39 -2.53 1.86 -3.84
CA LEU A 39 -2.08 0.99 -4.93
C LEU A 39 -2.69 -0.42 -4.84
N GLY A 40 -2.73 -0.99 -3.63
CA GLY A 40 -3.35 -2.29 -3.40
C GLY A 40 -4.85 -2.30 -3.71
N TRP A 41 -5.58 -1.32 -3.18
CA TRP A 41 -7.01 -1.15 -3.44
C TRP A 41 -7.31 -0.73 -4.88
N GLY A 42 -6.45 0.08 -5.50
CA GLY A 42 -6.58 0.51 -6.89
C GLY A 42 -6.46 -0.65 -7.86
N LEU A 43 -5.47 -1.53 -7.66
CA LEU A 43 -5.34 -2.78 -8.44
C LEU A 43 -6.53 -3.72 -8.21
N ALA A 44 -6.95 -3.90 -6.96
CA ALA A 44 -8.12 -4.73 -6.64
C ALA A 44 -9.40 -4.18 -7.28
N GLY A 45 -9.60 -2.87 -7.22
CA GLY A 45 -10.72 -2.17 -7.86
C GLY A 45 -10.66 -2.31 -9.37
N PHE A 46 -9.50 -2.09 -10.00
CA PHE A 46 -9.30 -2.24 -11.44
C PHE A 46 -9.59 -3.66 -11.93
N LEU A 47 -9.05 -4.67 -11.24
CA LEU A 47 -9.30 -6.09 -11.55
C LEU A 47 -10.79 -6.45 -11.38
N SER A 48 -11.42 -5.94 -10.32
CA SER A 48 -12.87 -6.13 -10.09
C SER A 48 -13.71 -5.47 -11.20
N LEU A 49 -13.31 -4.28 -11.64
CA LEU A 49 -13.97 -3.55 -12.71
C LEU A 49 -13.83 -4.30 -14.04
N MET A 50 -12.65 -4.83 -14.34
CA MET A 50 -12.44 -5.67 -15.53
C MET A 50 -13.30 -6.94 -15.51
N MET A 51 -13.48 -7.59 -14.36
CA MET A 51 -14.39 -8.74 -14.24
C MET A 51 -15.84 -8.39 -14.54
N VAL A 52 -16.30 -7.21 -14.12
CA VAL A 52 -17.65 -6.72 -14.45
C VAL A 52 -17.77 -6.37 -15.93
N LEU A 53 -16.75 -5.74 -16.50
CA LEU A 53 -16.74 -5.30 -17.91
C LEU A 53 -16.60 -6.46 -18.91
N THR A 54 -16.01 -7.58 -18.48
CA THR A 54 -15.84 -8.80 -19.28
C THR A 54 -17.06 -9.72 -19.19
N ARG A 55 -18.09 -9.32 -18.43
CA ARG A 55 -19.37 -10.02 -18.31
C ARG A 55 -20.37 -9.51 -19.35
#